data_AF-A0A072R211-F1
#
_entry.id   AF-A0A072R211-F1
#
_cell.length_a   1.000
_cell.length_b   1.000
_cell.length_c   1.000
_cell.angle_alpha   90.00
_cell.angle_beta   90.00
_cell.angle_gamma   90.00
#
_symmetry.space_group_name_H-M   'P 1'
#
loop_
_entity.id
_entity.type
_entity.pdbx_description
1 polymer ?
#
loop_
_entity_poly.entity_id
_entity_poly.type
_entity_poly.pdbx_seq_one_letter_code
_entity_poly.pdbx_strand_id
1 'polypeptide(L)'
;MKLFEKHIQDAIHIRFSLPMSLPKKLSKKIKQADHIAAFYEATTFSGFSKEEALRYFGYPHDILPSELNLQLCSTQQIENAFLTRFNNIELQRSQ
;
A
#
# COMPACT_ATOMS: atom_id res chain seq x y z
N MET A 1 18.63 5.32 -9.85
CA MET A 1 17.72 4.57 -8.96
C MET A 1 16.27 5.04 -9.16
N LYS A 2 15.90 6.29 -8.83
CA LYS A 2 14.52 6.82 -9.02
C LYS A 2 13.93 6.70 -10.44
N LEU A 3 14.74 6.87 -11.49
CA LEU A 3 14.26 6.78 -12.88
C LEU A 3 13.86 5.34 -13.25
N PHE A 4 14.58 4.35 -12.72
CA PHE A 4 14.32 2.94 -13.02
C PHE A 4 13.01 2.46 -12.39
N GLU A 5 12.79 2.79 -11.10
CA GLU A 5 11.53 2.49 -10.41
C GLU A 5 10.34 3.13 -11.13
N LYS A 6 10.51 4.37 -11.59
CA LYS A 6 9.50 5.06 -12.39
C LYS A 6 9.18 4.32 -13.69
N HIS A 7 10.19 3.83 -14.42
CA HIS A 7 9.95 3.07 -15.65
C HIS A 7 9.20 1.75 -15.40
N ILE A 8 9.52 1.05 -14.32
CA ILE A 8 8.77 -0.17 -13.94
C ILE A 8 7.32 0.18 -13.62
N GLN A 9 7.10 1.22 -12.82
CA GLN A 9 5.76 1.68 -12.48
C GLN A 9 4.96 2.08 -13.73
N ASP A 10 5.57 2.85 -14.64
CA ASP A 10 4.93 3.28 -15.89
C ASP A 10 4.58 2.06 -16.76
N ALA A 11 5.48 1.06 -16.87
CA ALA A 11 5.22 -0.18 -17.61
C ALA A 11 4.07 -1.00 -17.00
N ILE A 12 4.01 -1.10 -15.67
CA ILE A 12 2.92 -1.77 -14.95
C ILE A 12 1.59 -1.04 -15.21
N HIS A 13 1.57 0.30 -15.11
CA HIS A 13 0.35 1.07 -15.38
C HIS A 13 -0.15 0.85 -16.81
N ILE A 14 0.74 0.91 -17.81
CA ILE A 14 0.40 0.65 -19.21
C ILE A 14 -0.20 -0.75 -19.38
N ARG A 15 0.42 -1.78 -18.78
CA ARG A 15 -0.05 -3.17 -18.87
C ARG A 15 -1.51 -3.34 -18.44
N PHE A 16 -1.96 -2.56 -17.47
CA PHE A 16 -3.31 -2.60 -16.90
C PHE A 16 -4.20 -1.41 -17.33
N SER A 17 -3.84 -0.75 -18.44
CA SER A 17 -4.59 0.37 -19.02
C SER A 17 -4.86 1.50 -18.02
N LEU A 18 -3.89 1.79 -17.16
CA LEU A 18 -3.91 2.90 -16.21
C LEU A 18 -3.06 4.08 -16.74
N PRO A 19 -3.36 5.32 -16.32
CA PRO A 19 -2.53 6.47 -16.67
C PRO A 19 -1.09 6.31 -16.15
N MET A 20 -0.10 6.57 -17.00
CA MET A 20 1.33 6.57 -16.58
C MET A 20 1.58 7.53 -15.43
N SER A 21 0.98 8.73 -15.48
CA SER A 21 1.05 9.70 -14.39
C SER A 21 -0.29 9.77 -13.65
N LEU A 22 -0.27 9.47 -12.35
CA LEU A 22 -1.43 9.63 -11.48
C LEU A 22 -1.61 11.12 -11.10
N PRO A 23 -2.85 11.59 -10.94
CA PRO A 23 -3.09 12.92 -10.38
C PRO A 23 -2.40 13.09 -9.03
N LYS A 24 -1.75 14.24 -8.79
CA LYS A 24 -0.99 14.50 -7.55
C LYS A 24 -1.79 14.21 -6.27
N LYS A 25 -3.10 14.49 -6.28
CA LYS A 25 -4.01 14.21 -5.16
C LYS A 25 -4.13 12.71 -4.87
N LEU A 26 -4.20 11.88 -5.91
CA LEU A 26 -4.26 10.43 -5.78
C LEU A 26 -2.93 9.86 -5.28
N SER A 27 -1.80 10.29 -5.86
CA SER A 27 -0.46 9.89 -5.39
C SER A 27 -0.23 10.22 -3.92
N LYS A 28 -0.70 11.40 -3.47
CA LYS A 28 -0.65 11.78 -2.04
C LYS A 28 -1.46 10.83 -1.16
N LYS A 29 -2.67 10.45 -1.58
CA LYS A 29 -3.50 9.49 -0.83
C LYS A 29 -2.87 8.09 -0.76
N ILE A 30 -2.29 7.61 -1.87
CA ILE A 30 -1.55 6.34 -1.88
C ILE A 30 -0.41 6.40 -0.88
N LYS A 31 0.37 7.50 -0.88
CA LYS A 31 1.46 7.69 0.06
C LYS A 31 1.03 7.84 1.51
N GLN A 32 -0.13 8.44 1.75
CA GLN A 32 -0.71 8.47 3.09
C GLN A 32 -1.10 7.06 3.57
N ALA A 33 -1.74 6.25 2.72
CA ALA A 33 -2.09 4.87 3.06
C ALA A 33 -0.85 4.00 3.33
N ASP A 34 0.19 4.14 2.49
CA ASP A 34 1.51 3.51 2.65
C ASP A 34 2.15 3.83 4.01
N HIS A 35 2.12 5.11 4.42
CA HIS A 35 2.63 5.55 5.72
C HIS A 35 1.84 4.98 6.90
N ILE A 36 0.50 4.93 6.78
CA ILE A 36 -0.37 4.36 7.82
C ILE A 36 -0.08 2.86 8.00
N ALA A 37 0.06 2.12 6.90
CA ALA A 37 0.42 0.70 6.94
C ALA A 37 1.79 0.51 7.60
N ALA A 38 2.81 1.25 7.16
CA ALA A 38 4.16 1.18 7.71
C ALA A 38 4.21 1.52 9.21
N PHE A 39 3.44 2.52 9.66
CA PHE A 39 3.32 2.86 11.09
C PHE A 39 2.87 1.63 11.91
N TYR A 40 1.77 1.00 11.49
CA TYR A 40 1.20 -0.11 12.24
C TYR A 40 2.03 -1.39 12.12
N GLU A 41 2.64 -1.65 10.97
CA GLU A 41 3.58 -2.76 10.80
C GLU A 41 4.81 -2.60 11.70
N ALA A 42 5.37 -1.39 11.78
CA ALA A 42 6.54 -1.11 12.61
C ALA A 42 6.26 -1.32 14.11
N THR A 43 5.12 -0.83 14.60
CA THR A 43 4.72 -1.00 16.01
C THR A 43 4.30 -2.42 16.36
N THR A 44 3.80 -3.20 15.39
CA THR A 44 3.26 -4.54 15.66
C THR A 44 4.31 -5.63 15.45
N PHE A 45 5.11 -5.53 14.39
CA PHE A 45 6.00 -6.61 13.97
C PHE A 45 7.48 -6.28 14.11
N SER A 46 7.86 -5.01 13.97
CA SER A 46 9.28 -4.59 13.96
C SER A 46 9.79 -4.09 15.31
N GLY A 47 8.94 -4.08 16.34
CA GLY A 47 9.33 -3.72 17.71
C GLY A 47 9.58 -2.23 17.93
N PHE A 48 9.11 -1.36 17.03
CA PHE A 48 9.21 0.09 17.21
C PHE A 48 8.29 0.52 18.35
N SER A 49 8.77 1.45 19.17
CA SER A 49 7.88 2.19 20.07
C SER A 49 6.92 3.09 19.27
N LYS A 50 5.84 3.51 19.91
CA LYS A 50 4.87 4.43 19.28
C LYS A 50 5.55 5.76 18.93
N GLU A 51 6.44 6.24 19.79
CA GLU A 51 7.19 7.49 19.62
C GLU A 51 8.13 7.41 18.41
N GLU A 52 8.82 6.28 18.23
CA GLU A 52 9.67 6.04 17.06
C GLU A 52 8.84 5.95 15.78
N ALA A 53 7.75 5.19 15.79
CA ALA A 53 6.87 5.08 14.64
C ALA A 53 6.25 6.43 14.27
N LEU A 54 5.86 7.26 15.25
CA LEU A 54 5.39 8.63 15.00
C LEU A 54 6.49 9.51 14.39
N ARG A 55 7.74 9.35 14.81
CA ARG A 55 8.87 10.11 14.27
C ARG A 55 9.18 9.74 12.82
N TYR A 56 9.13 8.45 12.47
CA TYR A 56 9.48 7.98 11.13
C TYR A 56 8.30 8.01 10.14
N PHE A 57 7.11 7.63 10.60
CA PHE A 57 5.92 7.45 9.75
C PHE A 57 4.79 8.47 10.05
N GLY A 58 4.94 9.33 11.04
CA GLY A 58 3.91 10.30 11.39
C GLY A 58 2.65 9.66 11.97
N TYR A 59 1.60 10.48 12.13
CA TYR A 59 0.36 10.05 12.77
C TYR A 59 -0.54 9.26 11.80
N PRO A 60 -1.03 8.07 12.19
CA PRO A 60 -1.97 7.31 11.37
C PRO A 60 -3.35 7.99 11.42
N HIS A 61 -3.68 8.72 10.35
CA HIS A 61 -4.85 9.61 10.28
C HIS A 61 -6.18 8.84 10.42
N ASP A 62 -6.74 8.84 11.64
CA ASP A 62 -8.03 8.28 12.07
C ASP A 62 -8.34 6.81 11.71
N ILE A 63 -7.44 6.12 11.02
CA ILE A 63 -7.54 4.68 10.75
C ILE A 63 -7.09 3.93 12.00
N LEU A 64 -7.97 3.08 12.53
CA LEU A 64 -7.69 2.27 13.70
C LEU A 64 -6.96 0.97 13.30
N PRO A 65 -6.10 0.39 14.15
CA PRO A 65 -5.44 -0.88 13.86
C PRO A 65 -6.43 -2.01 13.57
N SER A 66 -7.60 -1.98 14.22
CA SER A 66 -8.68 -2.97 14.02
C SER A 66 -9.31 -2.94 12.62
N GLU A 67 -9.11 -1.87 11.87
CA GLU A 67 -9.57 -1.73 10.48
C GLU A 67 -8.56 -2.31 9.48
N LEU A 68 -7.38 -2.73 9.96
CA LEU A 68 -6.31 -3.33 9.16
C LEU A 68 -6.18 -4.82 9.45
N ASN A 69 -5.91 -5.60 8.41
CA ASN A 69 -5.57 -7.01 8.57
C ASN A 69 -4.05 -7.15 8.79
N LEU A 70 -3.62 -7.05 10.04
CA LEU A 70 -2.22 -7.21 10.47
C LEU A 70 -1.95 -8.64 10.94
N GLN A 71 -2.32 -9.64 10.15
CA GLN A 71 -1.98 -11.03 10.45
C GLN A 71 -0.74 -11.47 9.69
N LEU A 72 0.15 -12.18 10.38
CA LEU A 72 1.25 -12.88 9.72
C LEU A 72 0.71 -14.09 8.97
N CYS A 73 0.96 -14.12 7.67
CA CYS A 73 0.50 -15.17 6.78
C CYS A 73 1.69 -15.79 6.05
N SER A 74 1.52 -17.01 5.54
CA SER A 74 2.50 -17.60 4.63
C SER A 74 2.53 -16.83 3.30
N THR A 75 3.65 -16.93 2.58
CA THR A 75 3.80 -16.30 1.26
C THR A 75 2.65 -16.67 0.33
N GLN A 76 2.27 -17.94 0.30
CA GLN A 76 1.18 -18.44 -0.56
C GLN A 76 -0.18 -17.82 -0.19
N GLN A 77 -0.45 -17.60 1.10
CA GLN A 77 -1.69 -16.97 1.55
C GLN A 77 -1.77 -15.51 1.11
N ILE A 78 -0.69 -14.74 1.26
CA ILE A 78 -0.65 -13.33 0.84
C ILE A 78 -0.74 -13.20 -0.68
N GLU A 79 -0.03 -14.05 -1.43
CA GLU A 79 -0.10 -14.06 -2.90
C GLU A 79 -1.54 -14.28 -3.38
N ASN A 80 -2.22 -15.31 -2.85
CA ASN A 80 -3.61 -15.59 -3.19
C ASN A 80 -4.55 -14.45 -2.81
N ALA A 81 -4.36 -13.84 -1.63
CA ALA A 81 -5.17 -12.71 -1.17
C ALA A 81 -4.98 -11.48 -2.07
N PHE A 82 -3.74 -11.18 -2.47
CA PHE A 82 -3.42 -10.08 -3.38
C PHE A 82 -4.08 -10.28 -4.74
N LEU A 83 -3.91 -11.46 -5.35
CA LEU A 83 -4.51 -11.78 -6.65
C LEU A 83 -6.04 -11.74 -6.60
N THR A 84 -6.64 -12.24 -5.53
CA THR A 84 -8.09 -12.17 -5.31
C THR A 84 -8.57 -10.72 -5.27
N ARG A 85 -7.89 -9.86 -4.50
CA ARG A 85 -8.26 -8.44 -4.42
C ARG A 85 -8.05 -7.71 -5.75
N PHE A 86 -6.95 -8.00 -6.44
CA PHE A 86 -6.64 -7.45 -7.76
C PHE A 86 -7.75 -7.78 -8.76
N ASN A 87 -8.12 -9.06 -8.89
CA ASN A 87 -9.16 -9.51 -9.82
C ASN A 87 -10.53 -8.88 -9.49
N ASN A 88 -10.88 -8.76 -8.20
CA ASN A 88 -12.12 -8.09 -7.79
C ASN A 88 -12.17 -6.62 -8.23
N ILE A 89 -11.04 -5.89 -8.16
CA ILE A 89 -10.96 -4.50 -8.63
C ILE A 89 -11.07 -4.43 -10.15
N GLU A 90 -10.41 -5.33 -10.89
CA GLU A 90 -10.49 -5.35 -12.35
C GLU A 90 -11.92 -5.66 -12.85
N LEU A 91 -12.65 -6.54 -12.15
CA LEU A 91 -14.07 -6.77 -12.41
C LEU A 91 -14.91 -5.51 -12.19
N GLN A 92 -14.66 -4.76 -11.11
CA GLN A 92 -15.35 -3.49 -10.84
C GLN A 92 -15.04 -2.40 -11.86
N ARG A 93 -13.85 -2.41 -12.47
CA ARG A 93 -13.46 -1.46 -13.52
C ARG A 93 -14.08 -1.78 -14.89
N SER A 94 -14.47 -3.03 -15.11
CA SER A 94 -15.04 -3.51 -16.38
C SER A 94 -16.56 -3.39 -16.45
N GLN A 95 -17.20 -2.97 -15.35
CA GLN A 95 -18.62 -2.63 -15.24
C GLN A 95 -18.82 -1.13 -15.43
#